data_AF-A0A382BXA7-F1
#
_entry.id   AF-A0A382BXA7-F1
#
_cell.length_a   1.000
_cell.length_b   1.000
_cell.length_c   1.000
_cell.angle_alpha   90.00
_cell.angle_beta   90.00
_cell.angle_gamma   90.00
#
_symmetry.space_group_name_H-M   'P 1'
#
loop_
_entity.id
_entity.type
_entity.pdbx_description
1 polymer ?
#
loop_
_entity_poly.entity_id
_entity_poly.type
_entity_poly.pdbx_seq_one_letter_code
_entity_poly.pdbx_strand_id
1 'polypeptide(L)'
;VKLIDFHVGRTILQHTLIVMGVLVGIFLFLTFIDQLSDLGTGTYGLLAVLRFVVLSTPGIVYQIFPMAALVGTILGLSVLARHSEL
;
A
#
# COMPACT_ATOMS: atom_id res chain seq x y z
N VAL A 1 5.88 28.78 -13.20
CA VAL A 1 6.39 27.74 -12.27
C VAL A 1 6.34 26.41 -13.02
N LYS A 2 7.40 25.62 -12.88
CA LYS A 2 7.98 24.68 -13.85
C LYS A 2 7.05 23.53 -14.28
N LEU A 3 6.83 23.38 -15.59
CA LEU A 3 6.10 22.26 -16.21
C LEU A 3 6.82 20.90 -15.95
N ILE A 4 8.14 20.96 -15.81
CA ILE A 4 9.02 19.82 -15.52
C ILE A 4 8.81 19.32 -14.08
N ASP A 5 8.73 20.23 -13.09
CA ASP A 5 8.43 19.86 -11.69
C ASP A 5 7.09 19.11 -11.56
N PHE A 6 6.10 19.46 -12.38
CA PHE A 6 4.80 18.78 -12.38
C PHE A 6 4.88 17.38 -12.99
N HIS A 7 5.67 17.19 -14.06
CA HIS A 7 5.91 15.86 -14.64
C HIS A 7 6.68 14.95 -13.69
N VAL A 8 7.73 15.47 -13.07
CA VAL A 8 8.54 14.78 -12.07
C VAL A 8 7.69 14.41 -10.85
N GLY A 9 6.89 15.35 -10.33
CA GLY A 9 5.96 15.10 -9.23
C GLY A 9 4.90 14.04 -9.56
N ARG A 10 4.35 14.04 -10.78
CA ARG A 10 3.37 13.05 -11.24
C ARG A 10 3.98 11.65 -11.35
N THR A 11 5.19 11.53 -11.87
CA THR A 11 5.92 10.26 -11.96
C THR A 11 6.19 9.68 -10.58
N ILE A 12 6.68 10.51 -9.63
CA ILE A 12 6.91 10.09 -8.23
C ILE A 12 5.59 9.65 -7.56
N LEU A 13 4.50 10.39 -7.76
CA LEU A 13 3.18 10.05 -7.22
C LEU A 13 2.67 8.71 -7.75
N GLN A 14 2.83 8.45 -9.05
CA GLN A 14 2.44 7.18 -9.66
C GLN A 14 3.27 6.01 -9.11
N HIS A 15 4.59 6.16 -9.00
CA HIS A 15 5.44 5.12 -8.39
C HIS A 15 5.08 4.87 -6.93
N THR A 16 4.84 5.94 -6.15
CA THR A 16 4.42 5.83 -4.75
C THR A 16 3.07 5.12 -4.61
N LEU A 17 2.10 5.44 -5.49
CA LEU A 17 0.80 4.77 -5.52
C LEU A 17 0.90 3.28 -5.85
N ILE A 18 1.75 2.90 -6.82
CA ILE A 18 1.97 1.49 -7.16
C ILE A 18 2.56 0.74 -5.97
N VAL A 19 3.59 1.29 -5.34
CA VAL A 19 4.25 0.69 -4.16
C VAL A 19 3.26 0.56 -3.01
N MET A 20 2.46 1.60 -2.75
CA MET A 20 1.40 1.57 -1.75
C MET A 20 0.36 0.48 -2.07
N GLY A 21 -0.05 0.34 -3.32
CA GLY A 21 -0.97 -0.72 -3.77
C GLY A 21 -0.41 -2.13 -3.54
N VAL A 22 0.87 -2.35 -3.85
CA VAL A 22 1.54 -3.63 -3.61
C VAL A 22 1.61 -3.96 -2.12
N LEU A 23 2.04 -3.00 -1.28
CA LEU A 23 2.14 -3.20 0.17
C LEU A 23 0.78 -3.49 0.79
N VAL A 24 -0.25 -2.72 0.42
CA VAL A 24 -1.64 -2.94 0.88
C VAL A 24 -2.16 -4.30 0.44
N GLY A 25 -1.90 -4.70 -0.81
CA GLY A 25 -2.30 -6.00 -1.34
C GLY A 25 -1.68 -7.16 -0.58
N ILE A 26 -0.38 -7.10 -0.29
CA ILE A 26 0.32 -8.11 0.51
C ILE A 26 -0.27 -8.16 1.92
N PHE A 27 -0.46 -7.01 2.58
CA PHE A 27 -0.99 -6.98 3.95
C PHE A 27 -2.42 -7.52 4.04
N LEU A 28 -3.28 -7.14 3.09
CA LEU A 28 -4.63 -7.68 2.97
C LEU A 28 -4.62 -9.20 2.80
N PHE A 29 -3.72 -9.72 1.96
CA PHE A 29 -3.60 -11.15 1.73
C PHE A 29 -3.11 -11.90 2.97
N LEU A 30 -2.14 -11.33 3.70
CA LEU A 30 -1.67 -11.88 4.97
C LEU A 30 -2.78 -11.90 6.03
N THR A 31 -3.50 -10.79 6.22
CA THR A 31 -4.63 -10.71 7.15
C THR A 31 -5.77 -11.65 6.75
N PHE A 32 -5.99 -11.85 5.46
CA PHE A 32 -6.98 -12.81 4.97
C PHE A 32 -6.61 -14.25 5.34
N ILE A 33 -5.34 -14.65 5.15
CA ILE A 33 -4.86 -15.99 5.53
C ILE A 33 -4.89 -16.19 7.05
N ASP A 34 -4.50 -15.17 7.82
CA ASP A 34 -4.52 -15.20 9.29
C ASP A 34 -5.94 -15.46 9.82
N GLN A 35 -6.93 -14.74 9.29
CA GLN A 35 -8.34 -15.00 9.60
C GLN A 35 -8.85 -16.33 9.06
N LEU A 36 -8.30 -16.79 7.94
CA LEU A 36 -8.64 -18.10 7.40
C LEU A 36 -8.18 -19.22 8.35
N SER A 37 -7.07 -19.02 9.07
CA SER A 37 -6.59 -19.96 10.07
C SER A 37 -7.45 -19.96 11.34
N ASP A 38 -8.15 -18.86 11.63
CA ASP A 38 -9.11 -18.73 12.74
C ASP A 38 -10.54 -19.19 12.37
N LEU A 39 -10.75 -19.61 11.12
CA LEU A 39 -11.99 -20.26 10.68
C LEU A 39 -12.11 -21.63 11.36
N GLY A 40 -12.73 -21.65 12.53
CA GLY A 40 -12.96 -22.90 13.27
C GLY A 40 -13.58 -22.73 14.66
N THR A 41 -13.67 -21.52 15.20
CA THR A 41 -14.20 -21.26 16.56
C THR A 41 -15.62 -20.64 16.52
N GLY A 42 -16.63 -21.41 16.12
CA GLY A 42 -18.06 -21.03 16.25
C GLY A 42 -18.70 -20.42 14.99
N THR A 43 -19.60 -19.43 15.16
CA THR A 43 -20.39 -18.74 14.08
C THR A 43 -19.56 -17.85 13.15
N TYR A 44 -18.24 -18.00 13.14
CA TYR A 44 -17.29 -17.25 12.32
C TYR A 44 -17.24 -17.85 10.91
N GLY A 45 -18.21 -17.46 10.07
CA GLY A 45 -18.25 -17.84 8.66
C GLY A 45 -17.39 -16.93 7.77
N LEU A 46 -17.17 -17.35 6.52
CA LEU A 46 -16.44 -16.58 5.48
C LEU A 46 -16.91 -15.12 5.34
N LEU A 47 -18.21 -14.87 5.60
CA LEU A 47 -18.82 -13.53 5.54
C LEU A 47 -18.37 -12.61 6.69
N ALA A 48 -18.13 -13.16 7.88
CA ALA A 48 -17.61 -12.41 9.03
C ALA A 48 -16.15 -12.00 8.80
N VAL A 49 -15.35 -12.92 8.24
CA VAL A 49 -13.97 -12.68 7.79
C VAL A 49 -13.93 -11.57 6.75
N LEU A 50 -14.74 -11.66 5.68
CA LEU A 50 -14.82 -10.60 4.66
C LEU A 50 -15.17 -9.23 5.25
N ARG A 51 -16.14 -9.18 6.17
CA ARG A 51 -16.53 -7.94 6.84
C ARG A 51 -15.42 -7.40 7.74
N PHE A 52 -14.72 -8.27 8.46
CA PHE A 52 -13.60 -7.86 9.31
C PHE A 52 -12.42 -7.34 8.48
N VAL A 53 -12.05 -8.03 7.40
CA VAL A 53 -10.98 -7.60 6.48
C VAL A 53 -11.30 -6.22 5.91
N VAL A 54 -12.54 -5.99 5.44
CA VAL A 54 -12.96 -4.67 4.93
C VAL A 54 -12.90 -3.59 6.01
N LEU A 55 -13.36 -3.85 7.23
CA LEU A 55 -13.28 -2.90 8.34
C LEU A 55 -11.84 -2.64 8.83
N SER A 56 -10.97 -3.63 8.69
CA SER A 56 -9.55 -3.52 9.11
C SER A 56 -8.68 -2.88 8.05
N THR A 57 -9.08 -2.93 6.78
CA THR A 57 -8.39 -2.31 5.64
C THR A 57 -8.00 -0.85 5.92
N PRO A 58 -8.91 0.06 6.34
CA PRO A 58 -8.54 1.45 6.62
C PRO A 58 -7.57 1.61 7.79
N GLY A 59 -7.66 0.76 8.83
CA GLY A 59 -6.72 0.79 9.95
C GLY A 59 -5.31 0.34 9.55
N ILE A 60 -5.24 -0.75 8.77
CA ILE A 60 -3.99 -1.27 8.20
C ILE A 60 -3.38 -0.19 7.32
N VAL A 61 -4.13 0.38 6.36
CA VAL A 61 -3.65 1.45 5.46
C VAL A 61 -3.05 2.60 6.26
N TYR A 62 -3.67 3.05 7.35
CA TYR A 62 -3.14 4.13 8.19
C TYR A 62 -1.81 3.77 8.87
N GLN A 63 -1.66 2.50 9.27
CA GLN A 63 -0.46 2.01 9.96
C GLN A 63 0.74 1.84 9.00
N ILE A 64 0.50 1.35 7.79
CA ILE A 64 1.53 1.22 6.74
C ILE A 64 1.75 2.50 5.93
N PHE A 65 0.90 3.51 6.03
CA PHE A 65 1.05 4.79 5.32
C PHE A 65 2.44 5.42 5.46
N PRO A 66 3.01 5.61 6.67
CA PRO A 66 4.35 6.20 6.81
C PRO A 66 5.46 5.31 6.22
N MET A 67 5.37 3.99 6.34
CA MET A 67 6.33 3.07 5.70
C MET A 67 6.23 3.13 4.18
N ALA A 68 5.02 3.13 3.62
CA ALA A 68 4.78 3.23 2.19
C ALA A 68 5.26 4.57 1.62
N ALA A 69 5.08 5.67 2.34
CA ALA A 69 5.58 6.98 1.96
C ALA A 69 7.11 7.03 1.92
N LEU A 70 7.81 6.44 2.90
CA LEU A 70 9.26 6.33 2.91
C LEU A 70 9.79 5.50 1.74
N VAL A 71 9.22 4.31 1.51
CA VAL A 71 9.64 3.44 0.41
C VAL A 71 9.33 4.09 -0.95
N GLY A 72 8.15 4.71 -1.09
CA GLY A 72 7.74 5.41 -2.31
C GLY A 72 8.61 6.63 -2.63
N THR A 73 9.01 7.41 -1.63
CA THR A 73 9.93 8.55 -1.83
C THR A 73 11.34 8.09 -2.21
N ILE A 74 11.88 7.05 -1.57
CA ILE A 74 13.18 6.48 -1.94
C ILE A 74 13.16 5.97 -3.38
N LEU A 75 12.12 5.22 -3.76
CA LEU A 75 11.97 4.71 -5.12
C LEU A 75 11.76 5.82 -6.14
N GLY A 76 10.97 6.84 -5.81
CA GLY A 76 10.78 8.03 -6.64
C GLY A 76 12.08 8.78 -6.88
N LEU A 77 12.84 9.06 -5.81
CA LEU A 77 14.17 9.68 -5.90
C LEU A 77 15.16 8.81 -6.70
N SER A 78 15.10 7.49 -6.55
CA SER A 78 15.94 6.55 -7.31
C SER A 78 15.65 6.61 -8.82
N VAL A 79 14.39 6.80 -9.21
CA VAL A 79 13.98 6.94 -10.61
C VAL A 79 14.42 8.29 -11.18
N LEU A 80 14.36 9.38 -10.41
CA LEU A 80 14.89 10.69 -10.79
C LEU A 80 16.41 10.66 -10.96
N ALA A 81 17.13 10.08 -9.99
CA ALA A 81 18.59 9.96 -10.05
C ALA A 81 19.04 9.16 -11.27
N ARG A 82 18.28 8.12 -11.67
CA ARG A 82 18.53 7.35 -12.89
C ARG A 82 18.29 8.11 -14.19
N HIS A 83 17.45 9.13 -14.19
CA HIS A 83 17.21 9.98 -15.37
C HIS A 83 18.25 11.11 -15.51
N SER A 84 19.25 11.20 -14.63
CA SER A 84 20.36 12.15 -14.72
C SER A 84 19.94 13.63 -14.86
N GLU A 85 18.77 14.02 -14.34
CA GLU A 85 18.38 15.43 -14.16
C GLU A 85 18.86 16.02 -12.81
N LEU A 86 19.90 15.41 -12.21
CA LEU A 86 20.65 16.00 -11.09
C LEU A 86 21.79 16.88 -11.61
#